data_AF-A0A9P6NB43-F1
#
_entry.id   AF-A0A9P6NB43-F1
#
_cell.length_a   1.000
_cell.length_b   1.000
_cell.length_c   1.000
_cell.angle_alpha   90.00
_cell.angle_beta   90.00
_cell.angle_gamma   90.00
#
_symmetry.space_group_name_H-M   'P 1'
#
loop_
_entity.id
_entity.type
_entity.pdbx_description
1 polymer ?
#
loop_
_entity_poly.entity_id
_entity_poly.type
_entity_poly.pdbx_seq_one_letter_code
_entity_poly.pdbx_strand_id
1 'polypeptide(L)'
;MDGTIMRTMCQLQRLLAEYPPPSEPQSKKNLWTRSIILTLETYDQLLHYIRIWNPQARDYREGPHPKNSVIVTRYASPIQHQYIQKASKKFLVSPLAPNNCICYMRMGRKKYAMVKQIYRFEGALGNTECAVLVRLVNDCFRKDLKSPSKHFQYTLYLLRTVVGEIGEDKFFLSPEDITSVAVYRLLLSHTFGLKDGGIILTSVLFSHSLVV
;
A
#
# COMPACT_ATOMS: atom_id res chain seq x y z
N MET A 1 -7.85 52.79 28.67
CA MET A 1 -9.04 52.41 27.87
C MET A 1 -9.27 50.90 28.07
N ASP A 2 -9.23 50.42 29.32
CA ASP A 2 -8.97 48.99 29.61
C ASP A 2 -10.07 48.30 30.44
N GLY A 3 -11.09 49.04 30.86
CA GLY A 3 -12.21 48.49 31.65
C GLY A 3 -13.27 47.75 30.82
N THR A 4 -13.28 47.94 29.50
CA THR A 4 -14.29 47.38 28.59
C THR A 4 -13.98 45.93 28.23
N ILE A 5 -12.70 45.60 28.00
CA ILE A 5 -12.26 44.25 27.57
C ILE A 5 -12.49 43.22 28.69
N MET A 6 -12.17 43.60 29.94
CA MET A 6 -12.33 42.71 31.09
C MET A 6 -13.82 42.42 31.37
N ARG A 7 -14.70 43.41 31.18
CA ARG A 7 -16.15 43.21 31.28
C ARG A 7 -16.71 42.30 30.20
N THR A 8 -16.26 42.48 28.95
CA THR A 8 -16.68 41.61 27.84
C THR A 8 -16.22 40.17 28.05
N MET A 9 -15.02 39.95 28.61
CA MET A 9 -14.50 38.62 28.88
C MET A 9 -15.26 37.92 30.00
N CYS A 10 -15.59 38.62 31.08
CA CYS A 10 -16.42 38.09 32.16
C CYS A 10 -17.86 37.78 31.71
N GLN A 11 -18.43 38.59 30.81
CA GLN A 11 -19.75 38.34 30.24
C GLN A 11 -19.74 37.11 29.31
N LEU A 12 -18.69 36.95 28.49
CA LEU A 12 -18.50 35.76 27.65
C LEU A 12 -18.32 34.49 28.49
N GLN A 13 -17.59 34.55 29.60
CA GLN A 13 -17.43 33.41 30.50
C GLN A 13 -18.76 32.99 31.15
N ARG A 14 -19.62 33.95 31.53
CA ARG A 14 -20.97 33.64 32.05
C ARG A 14 -21.86 33.01 30.97
N LEU A 15 -21.82 33.55 29.76
CA LEU A 15 -22.56 32.99 28.61
C LEU A 15 -22.15 31.55 28.28
N LEU A 16 -20.84 31.24 28.33
CA LEU A 16 -20.34 29.88 28.10
C LEU A 16 -20.68 28.91 29.23
N ALA A 17 -20.90 29.40 30.44
CA ALA A 17 -21.33 28.58 31.58
C ALA A 17 -22.84 28.28 31.53
N GLU A 18 -23.66 29.24 31.09
CA GLU A 18 -25.12 29.06 30.93
C GLU A 18 -25.49 28.26 29.67
N TYR A 19 -24.71 28.40 28.61
CA TYR A 19 -24.87 27.67 27.35
C TYR A 19 -23.56 26.96 27.01
N PRO A 20 -23.26 25.84 27.70
CA PRO A 20 -22.10 25.04 27.32
C PRO A 20 -22.28 24.63 25.84
N PRO A 21 -21.23 24.78 25.00
CA PRO A 21 -21.31 24.33 23.64
C PRO A 21 -21.70 22.83 23.64
N PRO A 22 -22.53 22.38 22.70
CA PRO A 22 -22.85 20.96 22.59
C PRO A 22 -21.52 20.22 22.57
N SER A 23 -21.37 19.25 23.45
CA SER A 23 -20.14 18.47 23.61
C SER A 23 -19.66 18.07 22.23
N GLU A 24 -18.55 18.68 21.80
CA GLU A 24 -17.89 18.26 20.58
C GLU A 24 -17.69 16.76 20.74
N PRO A 25 -18.21 15.92 19.81
CA PRO A 25 -17.85 14.52 19.86
C PRO A 25 -16.33 14.50 19.76
N GLN A 26 -15.68 14.08 20.85
CA GLN A 26 -14.25 13.81 20.92
C GLN A 26 -13.91 12.61 20.03
N SER A 27 -14.20 12.73 18.73
CA SER A 27 -13.49 11.98 17.73
C SER A 27 -12.22 12.77 17.50
N LYS A 28 -11.13 12.35 18.16
CA LYS A 28 -9.79 12.56 17.64
C LYS A 28 -9.74 11.92 16.25
N LYS A 29 -10.28 12.61 15.23
CA LYS A 29 -10.13 12.23 13.84
C LYS A 29 -8.66 12.43 13.55
N ASN A 30 -7.94 11.31 13.50
CA ASN A 30 -6.55 11.26 13.09
C ASN A 30 -6.38 12.15 11.84
N LEU A 31 -5.54 13.19 11.95
CA LEU A 31 -5.22 14.16 10.89
C LEU A 31 -4.59 13.53 9.62
N TRP A 32 -4.43 12.21 9.58
CA TRP A 32 -3.73 11.43 8.57
C TRP A 32 -4.62 10.84 7.47
N THR A 33 -5.91 11.18 7.46
CA THR A 33 -6.88 10.79 6.42
C THR A 33 -7.20 11.97 5.49
N ARG A 34 -6.20 12.78 5.15
CA ARG A 34 -6.37 13.81 4.11
C ARG A 34 -6.24 13.14 2.75
N SER A 35 -7.27 13.28 1.91
CA SER A 35 -7.19 12.89 0.52
C SER A 35 -6.08 13.67 -0.17
N ILE A 36 -5.22 12.97 -0.89
CA ILE A 36 -4.16 13.55 -1.71
C ILE A 36 -4.56 13.46 -3.17
N ILE A 37 -4.04 14.40 -3.96
CA ILE A 37 -4.15 14.36 -5.42
C ILE A 37 -3.03 13.47 -5.95
N LEU A 38 -3.37 12.36 -6.58
CA LEU A 38 -2.41 11.46 -7.21
C LEU A 38 -1.67 12.15 -8.36
N THR A 39 -0.39 11.82 -8.58
CA THR A 39 0.34 12.26 -9.78
C THR A 39 -0.30 11.63 -11.02
N LEU A 40 -0.06 12.21 -12.21
CA LEU A 40 -0.67 11.70 -13.44
C LEU A 40 -0.28 10.25 -13.72
N GLU A 41 1.00 9.92 -13.61
CA GLU A 41 1.50 8.56 -13.80
C GLU A 41 0.84 7.55 -12.84
N THR A 42 0.69 7.92 -11.56
CA THR A 42 0.06 7.03 -10.58
C THR A 42 -1.45 6.91 -10.78
N TYR A 43 -2.09 7.98 -11.24
CA TYR A 43 -3.49 7.95 -11.66
C TYR A 43 -3.71 7.04 -12.86
N ASP A 44 -2.90 7.14 -13.91
CA ASP A 44 -3.05 6.32 -15.12
C ASP A 44 -2.86 4.83 -14.80
N GLN A 45 -1.91 4.51 -13.91
CA GLN A 45 -1.72 3.15 -13.39
C GLN A 45 -2.93 2.67 -12.57
N LEU A 46 -3.52 3.54 -11.75
CA LEU A 46 -4.71 3.23 -10.96
C LEU A 46 -5.94 3.03 -11.85
N LEU A 47 -6.13 3.88 -12.86
CA LEU A 47 -7.20 3.78 -13.84
C LEU A 47 -7.09 2.48 -14.64
N HIS A 48 -5.87 2.12 -15.09
CA HIS A 48 -5.64 0.84 -15.76
C HIS A 48 -6.01 -0.33 -14.85
N TYR A 49 -5.60 -0.29 -13.58
CA TYR A 49 -5.97 -1.29 -12.59
C TYR A 49 -7.49 -1.41 -12.39
N ILE A 50 -8.20 -0.29 -12.23
CA ILE A 50 -9.66 -0.29 -12.05
C ILE A 50 -10.37 -0.80 -13.30
N ARG A 51 -9.89 -0.46 -14.50
CA ARG A 51 -10.48 -0.92 -15.77
C ARG A 51 -10.42 -2.44 -15.96
N ILE A 52 -9.46 -3.12 -15.34
CA ILE A 52 -9.39 -4.60 -15.35
C ILE A 52 -10.61 -5.19 -14.63
N TRP A 53 -11.08 -4.57 -13.54
CA TRP A 53 -12.22 -5.04 -12.76
C TRP A 53 -13.54 -4.46 -13.25
N ASN A 54 -13.55 -3.18 -13.65
CA ASN A 54 -14.71 -2.48 -14.17
C ASN A 54 -14.38 -1.78 -15.50
N PRO A 55 -14.65 -2.42 -16.64
CA PRO A 55 -14.39 -1.84 -17.96
C PRO A 55 -15.14 -0.53 -18.25
N GLN A 56 -16.21 -0.24 -17.51
CA GLN A 56 -17.00 0.98 -17.65
C GLN A 56 -16.39 2.19 -16.92
N ALA A 57 -15.28 1.99 -16.19
CA ALA A 57 -14.59 3.06 -15.50
C ALA A 57 -13.95 4.05 -16.50
N ARG A 58 -14.42 5.30 -16.43
CA ARG A 58 -13.97 6.39 -17.31
C ARG A 58 -12.91 7.25 -16.65
N ASP A 59 -12.09 7.85 -17.51
CA ASP A 59 -11.14 8.88 -17.11
C ASP A 59 -11.93 10.15 -16.73
N TYR A 60 -11.51 10.87 -15.69
CA TYR A 60 -12.09 12.15 -15.29
C TYR A 60 -11.92 13.27 -16.34
N ARG A 61 -11.02 13.07 -17.31
CA ARG A 61 -10.71 14.05 -18.36
C ARG A 61 -11.67 14.01 -19.56
N GLU A 62 -12.34 12.89 -19.76
CA GLU A 62 -13.12 12.63 -20.99
C GLU A 62 -14.53 13.24 -20.93
N GLY A 63 -14.67 14.55 -21.12
CA GLY A 63 -15.99 15.20 -21.17
C GLY A 63 -16.69 15.09 -22.54
N PRO A 64 -18.04 15.06 -22.60
CA PRO A 64 -19.02 14.97 -21.51
C PRO A 64 -19.32 13.53 -21.09
N HIS A 65 -19.42 13.29 -19.78
CA HIS A 65 -19.77 11.98 -19.25
C HIS A 65 -21.29 11.75 -19.23
N PRO A 66 -21.78 10.55 -19.60
CA PRO A 66 -23.18 10.21 -19.46
C PRO A 66 -23.62 10.16 -17.99
N LYS A 67 -24.91 10.38 -17.74
CA LYS A 67 -25.48 10.29 -16.38
C LYS A 67 -25.19 8.90 -15.79
N ASN A 68 -24.77 8.86 -14.52
CA ASN A 68 -24.36 7.66 -13.78
C ASN A 68 -23.08 6.97 -14.27
N SER A 69 -22.21 7.67 -15.01
CA SER A 69 -20.88 7.15 -15.32
C SER A 69 -20.04 6.96 -14.07
N VAL A 70 -19.37 5.82 -14.00
CA VAL A 70 -18.31 5.54 -13.03
C VAL A 70 -17.07 6.34 -13.43
N ILE A 71 -16.74 7.39 -12.68
CA ILE A 71 -15.58 8.23 -12.94
C ILE A 71 -14.53 7.96 -11.86
N VAL A 72 -13.33 7.58 -12.28
CA VAL A 72 -12.20 7.43 -11.35
C VAL A 72 -11.61 8.81 -11.10
N THR A 73 -11.71 9.29 -9.86
CA THR A 73 -11.13 10.58 -9.48
C THR A 73 -9.65 10.43 -9.13
N ARG A 74 -8.91 11.55 -9.15
CA ARG A 74 -7.50 11.61 -8.71
C ARG A 74 -7.32 11.64 -7.20
N TYR A 75 -8.42 11.70 -6.45
CA TYR A 75 -8.37 11.81 -5.00
C TYR A 75 -8.26 10.43 -4.38
N ALA A 76 -7.18 10.21 -3.64
CA ALA A 76 -7.00 8.99 -2.88
C ALA A 76 -6.44 9.31 -1.49
N SER A 77 -6.84 8.55 -0.48
CA SER A 77 -6.28 8.64 0.86
C SER A 77 -5.15 7.63 1.02
N PRO A 78 -3.90 8.06 1.28
CA PRO A 78 -2.81 7.14 1.52
C PRO A 78 -3.02 6.50 2.90
N ILE A 79 -2.91 5.17 2.99
CA ILE A 79 -2.99 4.45 4.26
C ILE A 79 -1.63 3.85 4.62
N GLN A 80 -1.32 3.84 5.91
CA GLN A 80 -0.03 3.36 6.42
C GLN A 80 0.06 1.85 6.49
N HIS A 81 -1.08 1.18 6.66
CA HIS A 81 -1.13 -0.27 6.74
C HIS A 81 -2.50 -0.79 6.35
N GLN A 82 -2.53 -2.04 5.88
CA GLN A 82 -3.74 -2.77 5.56
C GLN A 82 -3.63 -4.17 6.17
N TYR A 83 -4.65 -4.56 6.93
CA TYR A 83 -4.77 -5.94 7.40
C TYR A 83 -5.36 -6.79 6.27
N ILE A 84 -4.71 -7.92 6.01
CA ILE A 84 -5.16 -8.90 5.03
C ILE A 84 -5.47 -10.18 5.79
N GLN A 85 -6.70 -10.65 5.63
CA GLN A 85 -7.18 -11.89 6.20
C GLN A 85 -7.45 -12.89 5.07
N LYS A 86 -6.74 -14.01 5.10
CA LYS A 86 -6.88 -15.09 4.11
C LYS A 86 -7.00 -16.41 4.84
N ALA A 87 -8.16 -17.07 4.70
CA ALA A 87 -8.50 -18.28 5.44
C ALA A 87 -8.21 -18.11 6.94
N SER A 88 -7.30 -18.91 7.50
CA SER A 88 -6.91 -18.90 8.92
C SER A 88 -5.71 -17.98 9.24
N LYS A 89 -5.24 -17.17 8.29
CA LYS A 89 -4.05 -16.30 8.47
C LYS A 89 -4.43 -14.83 8.39
N LYS A 90 -3.87 -14.05 9.31
CA LYS A 90 -3.95 -12.59 9.32
C LYS A 90 -2.55 -12.03 9.32
N PHE A 91 -2.25 -11.13 8.40
CA PHE A 91 -0.98 -10.42 8.35
C PHE A 91 -1.18 -8.95 7.99
N LEU A 92 -0.20 -8.15 8.38
CA LEU A 92 -0.17 -6.71 8.15
C LEU A 92 0.69 -6.43 6.92
N VAL A 93 0.18 -5.63 6.00
CA VAL A 93 0.97 -5.08 4.89
C VAL A 93 1.14 -3.58 5.13
N SER A 94 2.38 -3.09 5.07
CA SER A 94 2.69 -1.66 5.20
C SER A 94 3.71 -1.22 4.15
N PRO A 95 3.74 0.05 3.73
CA PRO A 95 4.83 0.57 2.90
C PRO A 95 6.18 0.61 3.63
N LEU A 96 6.16 0.62 4.96
CA LEU A 96 7.34 0.66 5.80
C LEU A 96 7.87 -0.76 6.08
N ALA A 97 9.20 -0.88 6.15
CA ALA A 97 9.87 -2.09 6.60
C ALA A 97 9.48 -2.42 8.06
N PRO A 98 9.43 -3.71 8.44
CA PRO A 98 9.79 -4.89 7.65
C PRO A 98 8.64 -5.46 6.80
N ASN A 99 7.40 -4.99 6.99
CA ASN A 99 6.20 -5.59 6.39
C ASN A 99 5.85 -5.07 4.99
N ASN A 100 6.86 -4.57 4.26
CA ASN A 100 6.73 -4.00 2.93
C ASN A 100 7.16 -4.92 1.79
N CYS A 101 7.62 -6.13 2.06
CA CYS A 101 7.83 -7.13 1.01
C CYS A 101 6.70 -8.16 1.03
N ILE A 102 6.01 -8.33 -0.09
CA ILE A 102 4.85 -9.22 -0.18
C ILE A 102 5.04 -10.32 -1.23
N CYS A 103 4.33 -11.42 -1.03
CA CYS A 103 4.19 -12.53 -1.97
C CYS A 103 2.75 -12.53 -2.51
N TYR A 104 2.60 -12.59 -3.83
CA TYR A 104 1.30 -12.65 -4.49
C TYR A 104 1.33 -13.73 -5.58
N MET A 105 0.16 -14.25 -5.94
CA MET A 105 0.04 -15.23 -7.03
C MET A 105 -0.44 -14.54 -8.29
N ARG A 106 0.27 -14.77 -9.40
CA ARG A 106 -0.15 -14.31 -10.72
C ARG A 106 0.04 -15.45 -11.71
N MET A 107 -1.03 -15.85 -12.40
CA MET A 107 -1.04 -17.01 -13.31
C MET A 107 -0.49 -18.30 -12.66
N GLY A 108 -0.89 -18.57 -11.40
CA GLY A 108 -0.45 -19.76 -10.67
C GLY A 108 1.03 -19.77 -10.22
N ARG A 109 1.80 -18.72 -10.52
CA ARG A 109 3.19 -18.59 -10.06
C ARG A 109 3.30 -17.59 -8.92
N LYS A 110 4.11 -17.93 -7.92
CA LYS A 110 4.47 -17.02 -6.83
C LYS A 110 5.40 -15.94 -7.37
N LYS A 111 5.05 -14.69 -7.09
CA LYS A 111 5.86 -13.51 -7.38
C LYS A 111 6.00 -12.67 -6.13
N TYR A 112 7.04 -11.86 -6.10
CA TYR A 112 7.38 -11.01 -4.98
C TYR A 112 7.37 -9.55 -5.40
N ALA A 113 6.97 -8.67 -4.49
CA ALA A 113 6.93 -7.25 -4.76
C ALA A 113 7.16 -6.44 -3.48
N MET A 114 7.74 -5.26 -3.64
CA MET A 114 7.93 -4.27 -2.58
C MET A 114 6.79 -3.26 -2.61
N VAL A 115 6.10 -3.10 -1.49
CA VAL A 115 5.02 -2.14 -1.30
C VAL A 115 5.61 -0.74 -1.22
N LYS A 116 5.18 0.12 -2.12
CA LYS A 116 5.60 1.52 -2.18
C LYS A 116 4.62 2.44 -1.48
N GLN A 117 3.32 2.19 -1.65
CA GLN A 117 2.25 2.94 -1.00
C GLN A 117 0.95 2.13 -1.05
N ILE A 118 0.06 2.34 -0.08
CA ILE A 118 -1.29 1.81 -0.12
C ILE A 118 -2.25 2.98 -0.24
N TYR A 119 -3.23 2.88 -1.13
CA TYR A 119 -4.22 3.90 -1.40
C TYR A 119 -5.62 3.37 -1.15
N ARG A 120 -6.42 4.21 -0.52
CA ARG A 120 -7.86 4.03 -0.35
C ARG A 120 -8.57 5.07 -1.19
N PHE A 121 -9.51 4.65 -2.03
CA PHE A 121 -10.24 5.54 -2.92
C PHE A 121 -11.71 5.14 -2.97
N GLU A 122 -12.55 6.06 -3.42
CA GLU A 122 -13.95 5.77 -3.67
C GLU A 122 -14.05 5.02 -5.00
N GLY A 123 -14.51 3.78 -4.90
CA GLY A 123 -14.77 2.90 -6.03
C GLY A 123 -16.00 3.35 -6.80
N ALA A 124 -16.19 2.69 -7.93
CA ALA A 124 -17.21 2.96 -8.92
C ALA A 124 -18.65 3.06 -8.38
N LEU A 125 -18.94 2.28 -7.34
CA LEU A 125 -20.27 2.11 -6.76
C LEU A 125 -20.41 2.87 -5.44
N GLY A 126 -19.51 3.82 -5.14
CA GLY A 126 -19.47 4.52 -3.85
C GLY A 126 -18.88 3.69 -2.70
N ASN A 127 -18.44 2.46 -2.97
CA ASN A 127 -17.74 1.64 -1.99
C ASN A 127 -16.29 2.11 -1.81
N THR A 128 -15.78 2.06 -0.59
CA THR A 128 -14.38 2.37 -0.31
C THR A 128 -13.50 1.19 -0.72
N GLU A 129 -12.71 1.36 -1.78
CA GLU A 129 -11.78 0.35 -2.28
C GLU A 129 -10.34 0.65 -1.83
N CYS A 130 -9.51 -0.39 -1.80
CA CYS A 130 -8.10 -0.27 -1.46
C CYS A 130 -7.25 -0.92 -2.55
N ALA A 131 -6.20 -0.24 -2.99
CA ALA A 131 -5.21 -0.76 -3.92
C ALA A 131 -3.79 -0.54 -3.39
N VAL A 132 -2.93 -1.53 -3.60
CA VAL A 132 -1.54 -1.54 -3.12
C VAL A 132 -0.63 -1.24 -4.31
N LEU A 133 0.07 -0.10 -4.28
CA LEU A 133 1.08 0.24 -5.27
C LEU A 133 2.38 -0.48 -4.91
N VAL A 134 2.87 -1.30 -5.83
CA VAL A 134 4.05 -2.15 -5.62
C VAL A 134 5.09 -2.01 -6.71
N ARG A 135 6.33 -2.41 -6.42
CA ARG A 135 7.42 -2.65 -7.38
C ARG A 135 7.74 -4.13 -7.44
N LEU A 136 7.89 -4.66 -8.65
CA LEU A 136 8.20 -6.08 -8.84
C LEU A 136 9.59 -6.40 -8.29
N VAL A 137 9.74 -7.55 -7.61
CA VAL A 137 11.05 -8.15 -7.38
C VAL A 137 11.26 -9.21 -8.44
N ASN A 138 12.25 -8.98 -9.31
CA ASN A 138 12.61 -9.90 -10.38
C ASN A 138 13.55 -10.96 -9.82
N ASP A 139 13.17 -12.24 -9.96
CA ASP A 139 14.04 -13.36 -9.60
C ASP A 139 15.14 -13.49 -10.65
N CYS A 140 16.37 -13.14 -10.27
CA CYS A 140 17.53 -13.13 -11.15
C CYS A 140 18.29 -14.46 -11.15
N PHE A 141 18.01 -15.34 -10.19
CA PHE A 141 18.72 -16.60 -10.02
C PHE A 141 17.91 -17.78 -10.57
N ARG A 142 18.11 -18.06 -11.86
CA ARG A 142 17.62 -19.31 -12.46
C ARG A 142 18.33 -20.49 -11.81
N LYS A 143 17.55 -21.44 -11.31
CA LYS A 143 18.01 -22.71 -10.72
C LYS A 143 18.58 -23.63 -11.80
N ASP A 144 19.78 -23.34 -12.25
CA ASP A 144 20.49 -24.16 -13.25
C ASP A 144 21.51 -25.08 -12.56
N LEU A 145 21.42 -26.37 -12.87
CA LEU A 145 22.28 -27.41 -12.32
C LEU A 145 23.67 -27.44 -13.00
N LYS A 146 23.85 -26.72 -14.12
CA LYS A 146 25.08 -26.73 -14.91
C LYS A 146 26.08 -25.64 -14.56
N SER A 147 25.67 -24.62 -13.80
CA SER A 147 26.56 -23.50 -13.47
C SER A 147 27.64 -23.90 -12.44
N PRO A 148 28.81 -23.24 -12.44
CA PRO A 148 29.82 -23.43 -11.38
C PRO A 148 29.27 -23.07 -9.98
N SER A 149 28.22 -22.25 -9.92
CA SER A 149 27.52 -21.88 -8.68
C SER A 149 26.40 -22.86 -8.26
N LYS A 150 26.30 -24.04 -8.87
CA LYS A 150 25.21 -25.02 -8.64
C LYS A 150 24.98 -25.35 -7.16
N HIS A 151 26.05 -25.47 -6.36
CA HIS A 151 25.93 -25.80 -4.94
C HIS A 151 25.24 -24.66 -4.17
N PHE A 152 25.64 -23.42 -4.43
CA PHE A 152 25.02 -22.25 -3.84
C PHE A 152 23.56 -22.11 -4.27
N GLN A 153 23.26 -22.25 -5.57
CA GLN A 153 21.88 -22.21 -6.07
C GLN A 153 21.01 -23.32 -5.48
N TYR A 154 21.58 -24.52 -5.29
CA TYR A 154 20.90 -25.63 -4.63
C TYR A 154 20.64 -25.33 -3.16
N THR A 155 21.58 -24.70 -2.44
CA THR A 155 21.35 -24.23 -1.07
C THR A 155 20.23 -23.20 -1.00
N LEU A 156 20.21 -22.20 -1.90
CA LEU A 156 19.12 -21.23 -1.97
C LEU A 156 17.77 -21.91 -2.24
N TYR A 157 17.75 -22.91 -3.13
CA TYR A 157 16.56 -23.71 -3.40
C TYR A 157 16.06 -24.47 -2.17
N LEU A 158 16.97 -25.13 -1.44
CA LEU A 158 16.64 -25.84 -0.19
C LEU A 158 16.07 -24.90 0.87
N LEU A 159 16.63 -23.69 0.97
CA LEU A 159 16.16 -22.64 1.88
C LEU A 159 14.88 -21.93 1.40
N ARG A 160 14.39 -22.26 0.20
CA ARG A 160 13.24 -21.62 -0.47
C ARG A 160 13.42 -20.10 -0.60
N THR A 161 14.66 -19.69 -0.78
CA THR A 161 15.07 -18.30 -0.86
C THR A 161 15.07 -17.82 -2.31
N VAL A 162 14.65 -16.58 -2.51
CA VAL A 162 14.72 -15.88 -3.79
C VAL A 162 15.78 -14.81 -3.70
N VAL A 163 16.64 -14.74 -4.72
CA VAL A 163 17.64 -13.69 -4.87
C VAL A 163 17.30 -12.94 -6.15
N GLY A 164 17.12 -11.64 -6.04
CA GLY A 164 16.60 -10.83 -7.14
C GLY A 164 16.97 -9.37 -7.03
N GLU A 165 16.43 -8.60 -7.97
CA GLU A 165 16.54 -7.14 -8.00
C GLU A 165 15.17 -6.50 -7.90
N ILE A 166 15.10 -5.36 -7.24
CA ILE A 166 13.88 -4.55 -7.17
C ILE A 166 13.76 -3.78 -8.49
N GLY A 167 12.73 -4.11 -9.27
CA GLY A 167 12.44 -3.43 -10.52
C GLY A 167 11.97 -1.99 -10.32
N GLU A 168 12.08 -1.20 -11.38
CA GLU A 168 11.64 0.20 -11.41
C GLU A 168 10.13 0.32 -11.65
N ASP A 169 9.57 -0.62 -12.42
CA ASP A 169 8.17 -0.65 -12.81
C ASP A 169 7.24 -0.77 -11.60
N LYS A 170 6.21 0.08 -11.60
CA LYS A 170 5.19 0.15 -10.57
C LYS A 170 3.86 -0.29 -11.14
N PHE A 171 3.10 -1.03 -10.35
CA PHE A 171 1.75 -1.41 -10.69
C PHE A 171 0.91 -1.59 -9.43
N PHE A 172 -0.41 -1.59 -9.59
CA PHE A 172 -1.33 -1.82 -8.49
C PHE A 172 -1.70 -3.30 -8.37
N LEU A 173 -1.82 -3.74 -7.12
CA LEU A 173 -2.33 -5.05 -6.74
C LEU A 173 -3.58 -4.89 -5.87
N SER A 174 -4.52 -5.83 -6.03
CA SER A 174 -5.60 -6.00 -5.08
C SER A 174 -5.03 -6.56 -3.77
N PRO A 175 -5.47 -6.06 -2.60
CA PRO A 175 -5.17 -6.71 -1.32
C PRO A 175 -5.54 -8.19 -1.32
N GLU A 176 -6.51 -8.61 -2.13
CA GLU A 176 -6.94 -10.00 -2.21
C GLU A 176 -5.94 -10.91 -2.96
N ASP A 177 -5.11 -10.37 -3.84
CA ASP A 177 -4.10 -11.17 -4.56
C ASP A 177 -2.87 -11.47 -3.68
N ILE A 178 -2.75 -10.75 -2.56
CA ILE A 178 -1.63 -10.88 -1.63
C ILE A 178 -1.83 -12.12 -0.77
N THR A 179 -0.83 -13.00 -0.82
CA THR A 179 -0.86 -14.30 -0.14
C THR A 179 -0.12 -14.29 1.20
N SER A 180 1.00 -13.57 1.30
CA SER A 180 1.77 -13.43 2.53
C SER A 180 2.71 -12.22 2.48
N VAL A 181 3.31 -11.87 3.62
CA VAL A 181 4.52 -11.04 3.69
C VAL A 181 5.75 -11.95 3.52
N ALA A 182 6.84 -11.39 3.02
CA ALA A 182 8.14 -12.03 2.93
C ALA A 182 9.14 -11.28 3.80
N VAL A 183 10.03 -12.02 4.44
CA VAL A 183 11.19 -11.45 5.13
C VAL A 183 12.30 -11.33 4.10
N TYR A 184 13.02 -10.21 4.15
CA TYR A 184 14.06 -9.92 3.18
C TYR A 184 15.26 -9.25 3.83
N ARG A 185 16.37 -9.28 3.11
CA ARG A 185 17.57 -8.51 3.37
C ARG A 185 18.01 -7.84 2.08
N LEU A 186 18.28 -6.55 2.16
CA LEU A 186 18.89 -5.83 1.06
C LEU A 186 20.37 -6.23 0.96
N LEU A 187 20.82 -6.45 -0.26
CA LEU A 187 22.19 -6.79 -0.58
C LEU A 187 22.94 -5.52 -0.96
N LEU A 188 24.26 -5.54 -0.73
CA LEU A 188 25.14 -4.48 -1.21
C LEU A 188 25.21 -4.53 -2.74
N SER A 189 25.52 -3.39 -3.37
CA SER A 189 25.76 -3.34 -4.82
C SER A 189 26.81 -4.36 -5.25
N HIS A 190 26.65 -4.92 -6.44
CA HIS A 190 27.52 -5.96 -7.02
C HIS A 190 27.54 -7.30 -6.24
N THR A 191 26.64 -7.50 -5.28
CA THR A 191 26.51 -8.80 -4.61
C THR A 191 25.85 -9.82 -5.53
N PHE A 192 26.47 -10.99 -5.66
CA PHE A 192 25.99 -12.07 -6.55
C PHE A 192 25.82 -11.64 -8.02
N GLY A 193 26.57 -10.65 -8.49
CA GLY A 193 26.48 -10.15 -9.87
C GLY A 193 25.24 -9.29 -10.15
N LEU A 194 24.48 -8.93 -9.12
CA LEU A 194 23.39 -7.96 -9.21
C LEU A 194 23.96 -6.55 -9.18
N LYS A 195 23.46 -5.65 -10.03
CA LYS A 195 24.05 -4.30 -10.15
C LYS A 195 23.79 -3.50 -8.88
N ASP A 196 22.54 -3.09 -8.70
CA ASP A 196 22.05 -2.29 -7.58
C ASP A 196 20.67 -2.77 -7.14
N GLY A 197 20.33 -2.54 -5.87
CA GLY A 197 19.00 -2.92 -5.35
C GLY A 197 18.79 -4.43 -5.25
N GLY A 198 19.87 -5.19 -5.05
CA GLY A 198 19.81 -6.62 -4.82
C GLY A 198 19.05 -6.93 -3.53
N ILE A 199 18.24 -7.98 -3.56
CA ILE A 199 17.41 -8.41 -2.43
C ILE A 199 17.44 -9.93 -2.34
N ILE A 200 17.58 -10.43 -1.12
CA ILE A 200 17.39 -11.84 -0.80
C ILE A 200 16.17 -11.97 0.12
N LEU A 201 15.24 -12.86 -0.20
CA LEU A 201 13.96 -12.95 0.51
C LEU A 201 13.46 -14.38 0.65
N THR A 202 12.59 -14.58 1.65
CA THR A 202 11.86 -15.83 1.86
C THR A 202 10.43 -15.54 2.32
N SER A 203 9.47 -16.33 1.85
CA SER A 203 8.06 -16.18 2.23
C SER A 203 7.85 -16.61 3.68
N VAL A 204 7.23 -15.76 4.50
CA VAL A 204 6.80 -16.15 5.85
C VAL A 204 5.45 -16.83 5.77
N LEU A 205 5.40 -18.11 6.12
CA LEU A 205 4.15 -18.79 6.41
C LEU A 205 3.74 -18.39 7.83
N PHE A 206 3.02 -17.26 7.99
CA PHE A 206 2.56 -16.84 9.31
C PHE A 206 1.70 -17.94 9.96
N SER A 207 2.18 -18.49 11.07
CA SER A 207 1.35 -19.04 12.15
C SER A 207 1.21 -18.05 13.31
N HIS A 208 2.14 -17.12 13.51
CA HIS A 208 1.98 -15.97 14.41
C HIS A 208 2.76 -14.76 13.86
N SER A 209 2.14 -13.59 13.94
CA SER A 209 2.71 -12.29 13.56
C SER A 209 3.99 -11.99 14.35
N LEU A 210 5.05 -11.58 13.63
CA LEU A 210 6.22 -10.96 14.24
C LEU A 210 5.81 -9.57 14.77
N VAL A 211 5.52 -9.52 16.06
CA VAL A 211 5.60 -8.29 16.85
C VAL A 211 7.08 -8.18 17.22
N VAL A 212 7.76 -7.17 16.66
CA VAL A 212 9.03 -6.68 17.19
C VAL A 212 8.72 -5.38 17.91
#